data_AF-A0A0V7YXF5-F1
#
_entry.id   AF-A0A0V7YXF5-F1
#
_cell.length_a   1.000
_cell.length_b   1.000
_cell.length_c   1.000
_cell.angle_alpha   90.00
_cell.angle_beta   90.00
_cell.angle_gamma   90.00
#
_symmetry.space_group_name_H-M   'P 1'
#
loop_
_entity.id
_entity.type
_entity.pdbx_description
1 polymer ?
#
loop_
_entity_poly.entity_id
_entity_poly.type
_entity_poly.pdbx_seq_one_letter_code
_entity_poly.pdbx_strand_id
1 'polypeptide(L)'
;MALRGHPDQLSRRQMIGWARDTAAPDTPVSVFVSVDGRVVGRCLADRPRADLVRAGIGHGRYGFDFAFPDGALPALARCTIAVRREGDGAMLPGSPRSLDPIAAFDEDLQERLACALAEPVDEIELDRQLAFLLDQAQQLRRARVEPHGEGTERQSRPRALVIDSVMPSAERDDRTGLLAGLGRRLSCRVNKLIPMLLKR
;
A
#
# COMPACT_ATOMS: atom_id res chain seq x y z
N MET A 1 11.82 -36.72 6.96
CA MET A 1 11.31 -35.48 7.57
C MET A 1 9.86 -35.31 7.17
N ALA A 2 8.96 -35.06 8.11
CA ALA A 2 7.54 -35.31 7.87
C ALA A 2 6.64 -34.23 8.50
N LEU A 3 7.04 -32.96 8.30
CA LEU A 3 6.20 -31.79 8.52
C LEU A 3 5.12 -31.76 7.44
N ARG A 4 3.86 -31.79 7.86
CA ARG A 4 2.69 -31.58 7.01
C ARG A 4 1.98 -30.32 7.45
N GLY A 5 1.34 -29.65 6.50
CA GLY A 5 0.53 -28.48 6.81
C GLY A 5 0.03 -27.81 5.56
N HIS A 6 -0.86 -26.86 5.76
CA HIS A 6 -1.38 -26.02 4.71
C HIS A 6 -1.75 -24.63 5.27
N PRO A 7 -1.34 -23.54 4.60
CA PRO A 7 -1.93 -22.23 4.84
C PRO A 7 -3.29 -22.16 4.11
N ASP A 8 -4.37 -22.10 4.89
CA ASP A 8 -5.75 -22.10 4.39
C ASP A 8 -6.18 -20.69 3.98
N GLN A 9 -5.86 -19.69 4.80
CA GLN A 9 -6.23 -18.30 4.57
C GLN A 9 -5.04 -17.38 4.82
N LEU A 10 -4.83 -16.45 3.90
CA LEU A 10 -3.81 -15.42 4.01
C LEU A 10 -4.42 -14.06 3.68
N SER A 11 -4.38 -13.15 4.66
CA SER A 11 -4.74 -11.74 4.46
C SER A 11 -3.63 -10.84 5.00
N ARG A 12 -3.78 -9.53 4.79
CA ARG A 12 -2.86 -8.51 5.34
C ARG A 12 -2.98 -8.31 6.85
N ARG A 13 -3.93 -8.98 7.51
CA ARG A 13 -4.14 -8.91 8.97
C ARG A 13 -3.88 -10.22 9.67
N GLN A 14 -4.18 -11.34 9.02
CA GLN A 14 -4.05 -12.66 9.63
C GLN A 14 -3.62 -13.72 8.63
N MET A 15 -2.94 -14.73 9.14
CA MET A 15 -2.64 -15.97 8.44
C MET A 15 -3.16 -17.14 9.27
N ILE A 16 -4.01 -17.95 8.64
CA ILE A 16 -4.62 -19.12 9.26
C ILE A 16 -4.18 -20.36 8.49
N GLY A 17 -3.85 -21.41 9.22
CA GLY A 17 -3.53 -22.69 8.61
C GLY A 17 -3.40 -23.77 9.65
N TRP A 18 -2.78 -24.88 9.24
CA TRP A 18 -2.42 -25.95 10.16
C TRP A 18 -1.03 -26.49 9.85
N ALA A 19 -0.36 -26.97 10.89
CA ALA A 19 0.97 -27.55 10.81
C ALA A 19 1.09 -28.69 11.83
N ARG A 20 1.55 -29.85 11.38
CA ARG A 20 1.76 -31.05 12.19
C ARG A 20 3.07 -31.71 11.83
N ASP A 21 3.83 -32.11 12.84
CA ASP A 21 4.91 -33.06 12.64
C ASP A 21 4.34 -34.49 12.73
N THR A 22 4.48 -35.27 11.67
CA THR A 22 4.07 -36.68 11.73
C THR A 22 5.08 -37.56 12.45
N ALA A 23 6.31 -37.09 12.71
CA ALA A 23 7.26 -37.75 13.59
C ALA A 23 6.95 -37.56 15.07
N ALA A 24 6.27 -36.46 15.43
CA ALA A 24 5.88 -36.13 16.80
C ALA A 24 4.41 -35.63 16.82
N PRO A 25 3.44 -36.53 16.62
CA PRO A 25 2.04 -36.15 16.42
C PRO A 25 1.38 -35.50 17.64
N ASP A 26 1.86 -35.77 18.84
CA ASP A 26 1.32 -35.21 20.09
C ASP A 26 1.99 -33.89 20.50
N THR A 27 3.02 -33.45 19.76
CA THR A 27 3.74 -32.21 20.04
C THR A 27 3.25 -31.10 19.11
N PRO A 28 2.75 -29.97 19.64
CA PRO A 28 2.35 -28.85 18.81
C PRO A 28 3.58 -28.25 18.11
N VAL A 29 3.41 -27.88 16.83
CA VAL A 29 4.51 -27.34 16.02
C VAL A 29 4.58 -25.83 16.20
N SER A 30 5.73 -25.33 16.63
CA SER A 30 6.01 -23.88 16.60
C SER A 30 6.48 -23.47 15.21
N VAL A 31 5.86 -22.44 14.65
CA VAL A 31 6.17 -21.89 13.32
C VAL A 31 6.58 -20.42 13.41
N PHE A 32 7.62 -20.06 12.68
CA PHE A 32 7.99 -18.69 12.37
C PHE A 32 7.31 -18.22 11.09
N VAL A 33 6.73 -17.04 11.17
CA VAL A 33 6.22 -16.32 10.00
C VAL A 33 7.26 -15.26 9.65
N SER A 34 7.65 -15.24 8.37
CA SER A 34 8.60 -14.28 7.83
C SER A 34 8.00 -13.55 6.64
N VAL A 35 8.29 -12.26 6.53
CA VAL A 35 7.91 -11.37 5.43
C VAL A 35 9.19 -10.93 4.74
N ASP A 36 9.31 -11.20 3.45
CA ASP A 36 10.48 -10.88 2.62
C ASP A 36 11.81 -11.35 3.26
N GLY A 37 11.77 -12.52 3.91
CA GLY A 37 12.91 -13.13 4.60
C GLY A 37 13.15 -12.65 6.03
N ARG A 38 12.43 -11.61 6.51
CA ARG A 38 12.51 -11.14 7.90
C ARG A 38 11.46 -11.81 8.77
N VAL A 39 11.86 -12.45 9.87
CA VAL A 39 10.92 -13.03 10.83
C VAL A 39 10.11 -11.91 11.50
N VAL A 40 8.79 -11.95 11.35
CA VAL A 40 7.86 -10.98 11.93
C VAL A 40 7.22 -11.48 13.22
N GLY A 41 7.20 -12.80 13.42
CA GLY A 41 6.70 -13.39 14.66
C GLY A 41 6.71 -14.91 14.65
N ARG A 42 6.24 -15.47 15.76
CA ARG A 42 6.09 -16.90 15.99
C ARG A 42 4.66 -17.24 16.39
N CYS A 43 4.20 -18.41 16.00
CA CYS A 43 2.88 -18.94 16.33
C CYS A 43 2.99 -20.42 16.69
N LEU A 44 2.19 -20.86 17.66
CA LEU A 44 2.07 -22.27 18.01
C LEU A 44 0.87 -22.87 17.30
N ALA A 45 1.06 -24.02 16.65
CA ALA A 45 -0.01 -24.77 16.00
C ALA A 45 -0.71 -25.71 16.99
N ASP A 46 -1.43 -25.14 17.96
CA ASP A 46 -2.12 -25.87 19.05
C ASP A 46 -3.66 -25.75 19.00
N ARG A 47 -4.20 -24.98 18.05
CA ARG A 47 -5.64 -24.73 18.00
C ARG A 47 -6.41 -25.97 17.56
N PRO A 48 -7.48 -26.34 18.29
CA PRO A 48 -8.36 -27.45 17.93
C PRO A 48 -9.19 -27.09 16.69
N ARG A 49 -9.25 -28.04 15.77
CA ARG A 49 -9.99 -27.96 14.51
C ARG A 49 -10.70 -29.28 14.26
N ALA A 50 -12.03 -29.27 14.44
CA ALA A 50 -12.86 -30.47 14.33
C ALA A 50 -12.88 -31.03 12.89
N ASP A 51 -12.68 -30.17 11.90
CA ASP A 51 -12.50 -30.51 10.50
C ASP A 51 -11.24 -31.37 10.25
N LEU A 52 -10.13 -31.10 10.95
CA LEU A 52 -8.92 -31.93 10.87
C LEU A 52 -9.14 -33.32 11.48
N VAL A 53 -9.90 -33.41 12.59
CA VAL A 53 -10.28 -34.70 13.19
C VAL A 53 -11.11 -35.53 12.20
N ARG A 54 -12.14 -34.92 11.59
CA ARG A 54 -12.98 -35.61 10.58
C ARG A 54 -12.20 -36.02 9.33
N ALA A 55 -11.18 -35.25 8.94
CA ALA A 55 -10.29 -35.57 7.83
C ALA A 55 -9.26 -36.67 8.17
N GLY A 56 -9.30 -37.23 9.38
CA GLY A 56 -8.35 -38.26 9.83
C GLY A 56 -6.96 -37.71 10.16
N ILE A 57 -6.81 -36.39 10.32
CA ILE A 57 -5.55 -35.74 10.64
C ILE A 57 -5.40 -35.68 12.18
N GLY A 58 -5.07 -36.83 12.76
CA GLY A 58 -4.72 -36.98 14.19
C GLY A 58 -5.77 -36.44 15.17
N HIS A 59 -5.30 -35.84 16.26
CA HIS A 59 -6.17 -35.27 17.32
C HIS A 59 -6.76 -33.89 16.96
N GLY A 60 -6.53 -33.40 15.74
CA GLY A 60 -7.06 -32.14 15.20
C GLY A 60 -6.59 -30.85 15.89
N ARG A 61 -5.60 -30.91 16.80
CA ARG A 61 -5.03 -29.72 17.46
C ARG A 61 -3.74 -29.31 16.77
N TYR A 62 -3.89 -28.91 15.52
CA TYR A 62 -2.77 -28.53 14.66
C TYR A 62 -3.01 -27.19 13.97
N GLY A 63 -4.09 -26.48 14.33
CA GLY A 63 -4.41 -25.19 13.76
C GLY A 63 -3.48 -24.11 14.33
N PHE A 64 -3.07 -23.18 13.49
CA PHE A 64 -2.46 -21.93 13.92
C PHE A 64 -3.25 -20.77 13.32
N ASP A 65 -3.28 -19.66 14.04
CA ASP A 65 -3.74 -18.40 13.49
C ASP A 65 -2.87 -17.28 14.08
N PHE A 66 -2.23 -16.58 13.15
CA PHE A 66 -1.22 -15.57 13.38
C PHE A 66 -1.74 -14.22 12.88
N ALA A 67 -1.94 -13.30 13.80
CA ALA A 67 -2.22 -11.90 13.47
C ALA A 67 -0.91 -11.16 13.16
N PHE A 68 -0.86 -10.46 12.04
CA PHE A 68 0.27 -9.62 11.70
C PHE A 68 0.26 -8.35 12.56
N PRO A 69 1.42 -7.94 13.11
CA PRO A 69 1.52 -6.64 13.77
C PRO A 69 1.29 -5.49 12.78
N ASP A 70 0.77 -4.38 13.28
CA ASP A 70 0.54 -3.19 12.46
C ASP A 70 1.85 -2.72 11.80
N GLY A 71 1.80 -2.50 10.49
CA GLY A 71 2.97 -2.09 9.71
C GLY A 71 3.98 -3.20 9.35
N ALA A 72 3.74 -4.46 9.77
CA ALA A 72 4.63 -5.58 9.41
C ALA A 72 4.58 -5.95 7.92
N LEU A 73 3.49 -5.60 7.23
CA LEU A 73 3.29 -5.88 5.82
C LEU A 73 3.23 -4.56 5.03
N PRO A 74 3.99 -4.41 3.94
CA PRO A 74 3.94 -3.21 3.12
C PRO A 74 2.60 -3.14 2.38
N ALA A 75 1.83 -2.06 2.57
CA ALA A 75 0.51 -1.89 1.95
C ALA A 75 0.58 -1.74 0.42
N LEU A 76 1.57 -1.01 -0.08
CA LEU A 76 1.68 -0.62 -1.49
C LEU A 76 2.75 -1.40 -2.28
N ALA A 77 3.36 -2.43 -1.67
CA ALA A 77 4.33 -3.28 -2.33
C ALA A 77 3.90 -4.75 -2.27
N ARG A 78 4.35 -5.53 -3.25
CA ARG A 78 4.25 -6.99 -3.21
C ARG A 78 5.19 -7.48 -2.11
N CYS A 79 4.71 -8.38 -1.27
CA CYS A 79 5.53 -9.03 -0.25
C CYS A 79 5.34 -10.55 -0.30
N THR A 80 6.37 -11.28 0.11
CA THR A 80 6.37 -12.73 0.14
C THR A 80 6.42 -13.21 1.59
N ILE A 81 5.44 -14.01 1.96
CA ILE A 81 5.27 -14.54 3.30
C ILE A 81 5.63 -16.01 3.31
N ALA A 82 6.57 -16.38 4.17
CA ALA A 82 7.04 -17.74 4.33
C ALA A 82 6.85 -18.22 5.77
N VAL A 83 6.29 -19.42 5.92
CA VAL A 83 6.11 -20.09 7.20
C VAL A 83 7.14 -21.22 7.32
N ARG A 84 7.90 -21.22 8.40
CA ARG A 84 8.93 -22.22 8.68
C ARG A 84 8.76 -22.77 10.09
N ARG A 85 9.09 -24.03 10.31
CA ARG A 85 9.14 -24.61 11.65
C ARG A 85 10.36 -24.09 12.41
N GLU A 86 10.17 -23.73 13.69
CA GLU A 86 11.22 -23.15 14.54
C GLU A 86 12.38 -24.10 14.80
N GLY A 87 12.12 -25.39 15.01
CA GLY A 87 13.15 -26.34 15.42
C GLY A 87 14.20 -26.68 14.35
N ASP A 88 13.79 -26.79 13.08
CA ASP A 88 14.64 -27.26 11.99
C ASP A 88 14.63 -26.35 10.74
N GLY A 89 13.85 -25.27 10.78
CA GLY A 89 13.70 -24.35 9.65
C GLY A 89 12.94 -24.93 8.46
N ALA A 90 12.32 -26.11 8.59
CA ALA A 90 11.58 -26.74 7.51
C ALA A 90 10.44 -25.84 7.04
N MET A 91 10.36 -25.62 5.73
CA MET A 91 9.31 -24.81 5.12
C MET A 91 7.98 -25.55 5.20
N LEU A 92 6.92 -24.83 5.58
CA LEU A 92 5.57 -25.37 5.53
C LEU A 92 5.16 -25.62 4.07
N PRO A 93 4.57 -26.78 3.72
CA PRO A 93 4.03 -27.00 2.38
C PRO A 93 3.00 -25.93 2.01
N GLY A 94 3.07 -25.40 0.79
CA GLY A 94 2.23 -24.29 0.33
C GLY A 94 2.77 -22.90 0.69
N SER A 95 3.93 -22.81 1.35
CA SER A 95 4.74 -21.59 1.46
C SER A 95 5.94 -21.66 0.50
N PRO A 96 6.44 -20.53 -0.01
CA PRO A 96 6.00 -19.16 0.27
C PRO A 96 4.72 -18.74 -0.49
N ARG A 97 3.95 -17.84 0.11
CA ARG A 97 2.77 -17.18 -0.49
C ARG A 97 3.11 -15.71 -0.75
N SER A 98 2.65 -15.15 -1.86
CA SER A 98 2.85 -13.72 -2.15
C SER A 98 1.53 -12.96 -1.97
N LEU A 99 1.62 -11.76 -1.39
CA LEU A 99 0.54 -10.80 -1.34
C LEU A 99 0.85 -9.65 -2.30
N ASP A 100 -0.09 -9.36 -3.19
CA ASP A 100 0.01 -8.23 -4.11
C ASP A 100 -0.26 -6.90 -3.38
N PRO A 101 0.30 -5.78 -3.88
CA PRO A 101 -0.02 -4.44 -3.39
C PRO A 101 -1.53 -4.23 -3.27
N ILE A 102 -1.97 -3.41 -2.31
CA ILE A 102 -3.32 -2.83 -2.34
C ILE A 102 -3.35 -1.87 -3.52
N ALA A 103 -3.52 -2.41 -4.73
CA ALA A 103 -3.55 -1.65 -5.98
C ALA A 103 -4.92 -1.00 -6.22
N ALA A 104 -5.94 -1.50 -5.54
CA ALA A 104 -7.30 -1.00 -5.56
C ALA A 104 -7.96 -1.31 -4.21
N PHE A 105 -9.05 -0.60 -3.91
CA PHE A 105 -10.04 -1.12 -2.98
C PHE A 105 -10.52 -2.45 -3.57
N ASP A 106 -10.05 -3.58 -3.03
CA ASP A 106 -10.54 -4.89 -3.44
C ASP A 106 -12.01 -5.06 -3.06
N GLU A 107 -12.69 -6.04 -3.65
CA GLU A 107 -14.13 -6.23 -3.49
C GLU A 107 -14.53 -6.41 -2.01
N ASP A 108 -13.73 -7.14 -1.23
CA ASP A 108 -13.94 -7.31 0.23
C ASP A 108 -13.87 -5.97 0.98
N LEU A 109 -12.86 -5.14 0.71
CA LEU A 109 -12.74 -3.83 1.34
C LEU A 109 -13.86 -2.88 0.89
N GLN A 110 -14.26 -2.93 -0.39
CA GLN A 110 -15.37 -2.13 -0.93
C GLN A 110 -16.69 -2.47 -0.25
N GLU A 111 -17.03 -3.76 -0.15
CA GLU A 111 -18.26 -4.21 0.52
C GLU A 111 -18.28 -3.79 1.98
N ARG A 112 -17.16 -3.96 2.69
CA ARG A 112 -17.07 -3.58 4.10
C ARG A 112 -17.17 -2.07 4.31
N LEU A 113 -16.57 -1.27 3.44
CA LEU A 113 -16.75 0.18 3.44
C LEU A 113 -18.20 0.57 3.16
N ALA A 114 -18.84 -0.08 2.18
CA ALA A 114 -20.24 0.17 1.85
C ALA A 114 -21.17 -0.17 3.03
N CYS A 115 -20.99 -1.31 3.68
CA CYS A 115 -21.75 -1.66 4.89
C CYS A 115 -21.55 -0.65 6.01
N ALA A 116 -20.31 -0.19 6.26
CA ALA A 116 -20.02 0.79 7.31
C ALA A 116 -20.65 2.17 7.06
N LEU A 117 -20.91 2.51 5.79
CA LEU A 117 -21.50 3.78 5.37
C LEU A 117 -23.03 3.71 5.15
N ALA A 118 -23.61 2.51 5.11
CA ALA A 118 -25.03 2.32 4.79
C ALA A 118 -26.00 2.72 5.92
N GLU A 119 -25.53 2.75 7.17
CA GLU A 119 -26.36 3.09 8.34
C GLU A 119 -25.70 4.15 9.23
N PRO A 120 -25.76 5.44 8.84
CA PRO A 120 -25.47 6.51 9.78
C PRO A 120 -26.52 6.51 10.89
N VAL A 121 -26.08 6.53 12.15
CA VAL A 121 -26.96 6.52 13.32
C VAL A 121 -27.80 7.81 13.40
N ASP A 122 -27.25 8.93 12.91
CA ASP A 122 -27.91 10.25 12.81
C ASP A 122 -27.23 11.15 11.74
N GLU A 123 -27.78 12.35 11.50
CA GLU A 123 -27.23 13.34 10.55
C GLU A 123 -25.83 13.85 10.95
N ILE A 124 -25.52 13.89 12.25
CA ILE A 124 -24.22 14.36 12.75
C ILE A 124 -23.13 13.36 12.38
N GLU A 125 -23.41 12.07 12.54
CA GLU A 125 -22.48 11.01 12.18
C GLU A 125 -22.30 10.91 10.66
N LEU A 126 -23.36 11.14 9.89
CA LEU A 126 -23.27 11.25 8.44
C LEU A 126 -22.34 12.38 8.00
N ASP A 127 -22.47 13.58 8.58
CA ASP A 127 -21.59 14.72 8.29
C ASP A 127 -20.12 14.44 8.66
N ARG A 128 -19.88 13.75 9.78
CA ARG A 128 -18.53 13.33 10.19
C ARG A 128 -17.91 12.32 9.21
N GLN A 129 -18.67 11.30 8.83
CA GLN A 129 -18.24 10.30 7.85
C GLN A 129 -17.92 10.96 6.51
N LEU A 130 -18.77 11.89 6.06
CA LEU A 130 -18.61 12.60 4.80
C LEU A 130 -17.37 13.53 4.81
N ALA A 131 -17.14 14.24 5.92
CA ALA A 131 -15.96 15.06 6.12
C ALA A 131 -14.66 14.23 6.07
N PHE A 132 -14.65 13.07 6.75
CA PHE A 132 -13.50 12.16 6.72
C PHE A 132 -13.21 11.63 5.32
N LEU A 133 -14.24 11.16 4.59
CA LEU A 133 -14.06 10.66 3.23
C LEU A 133 -13.55 11.74 2.26
N LEU A 134 -14.04 12.97 2.39
CA LEU A 134 -13.55 14.09 1.58
C LEU A 134 -12.08 14.41 1.86
N ASP A 135 -11.66 14.40 3.14
CA ASP A 135 -10.27 14.61 3.52
C ASP A 135 -9.35 13.53 2.93
N GLN A 136 -9.73 12.25 3.06
CA GLN A 136 -8.96 11.14 2.48
C GLN A 136 -8.88 11.23 0.95
N ALA A 137 -9.97 11.59 0.27
CA ALA A 137 -9.98 11.81 -1.17
C ALA A 137 -9.07 12.99 -1.60
N GLN A 138 -9.06 14.07 -0.83
CA GLN A 138 -8.17 15.22 -1.06
C GLN A 138 -6.70 14.84 -0.86
N GLN A 139 -6.39 14.07 0.19
CA GLN A 139 -5.04 13.58 0.45
C GLN A 139 -4.52 12.73 -0.71
N LEU A 140 -5.36 11.82 -1.23
CA LEU A 140 -5.03 11.03 -2.43
C LEU A 140 -4.83 11.90 -3.68
N ARG A 141 -5.67 12.93 -3.89
CA ARG A 141 -5.46 13.89 -4.99
C ARG A 141 -4.14 14.62 -4.88
N ARG A 142 -3.73 15.04 -3.68
CA ARG A 142 -2.44 15.71 -3.43
C ARG A 142 -1.27 14.77 -3.72
N ALA A 143 -1.34 13.53 -3.24
CA ALA A 143 -0.30 12.52 -3.48
C ALA A 143 -0.11 12.19 -4.98
N ARG A 144 -1.16 12.37 -5.82
CA ARG A 144 -1.06 12.19 -7.27
C ARG A 144 -0.35 13.33 -8.00
N VAL A 145 -0.35 14.54 -7.44
CA VAL A 145 0.26 15.73 -8.05
C VAL A 145 1.73 15.85 -7.72
N GLU A 146 2.20 15.27 -6.61
CA GLU A 146 3.63 15.06 -6.36
C GLU A 146 4.11 13.88 -7.23
N PRO A 147 4.78 14.10 -8.38
CA PRO A 147 5.47 12.99 -9.03
C PRO A 147 6.47 12.41 -8.03
N HIS A 148 6.62 11.10 -8.01
CA HIS A 148 7.71 10.44 -7.29
C HIS A 148 9.04 11.00 -7.82
N GLY A 149 9.50 12.09 -7.19
CA GLY A 149 10.80 12.68 -7.41
C GLY A 149 11.81 11.74 -6.78
N GLU A 150 12.28 10.78 -7.58
CA GLU A 150 13.49 10.03 -7.34
C GLU A 150 14.63 11.03 -7.10
N GLY A 151 14.90 11.30 -5.83
CA GLY A 151 16.14 11.90 -5.38
C GLY A 151 17.27 10.90 -5.59
N THR A 152 17.69 10.77 -6.85
CA THR A 152 19.01 10.26 -7.21
C THR A 152 20.04 10.98 -6.37
N GLU A 153 20.87 10.18 -5.69
CA GLU A 153 22.19 10.48 -5.16
C GLU A 153 22.68 11.91 -5.46
N ARG A 154 22.43 12.84 -4.52
CA ARG A 154 23.28 14.02 -4.42
C ARG A 154 24.64 13.56 -3.91
N GLN A 155 25.48 13.16 -4.86
CA GLN A 155 26.93 13.11 -4.71
C GLN A 155 27.37 14.42 -4.08
N SER A 156 27.82 14.29 -2.83
CA SER A 156 28.50 15.33 -2.10
C SER A 156 29.81 15.65 -2.83
N ARG A 157 29.82 16.75 -3.59
CA ARG A 157 31.03 17.49 -3.95
C ARG A 157 30.77 18.99 -3.89
N PRO A 158 31.39 19.72 -2.96
CA PRO A 158 31.33 21.17 -2.95
C PRO A 158 32.53 21.72 -3.71
N ARG A 159 32.34 22.41 -4.85
CA ARG A 159 33.26 23.41 -5.44
C ARG A 159 32.47 24.20 -6.50
N ALA A 160 32.60 25.49 -6.73
CA ALA A 160 33.15 26.66 -6.07
C ALA A 160 32.57 27.83 -6.88
N LEU A 161 32.14 28.91 -6.24
CA LEU A 161 31.62 30.09 -6.93
C LEU A 161 32.80 30.83 -7.59
N VAL A 162 32.92 30.76 -8.91
CA VAL A 162 33.83 31.63 -9.68
C VAL A 162 33.05 32.92 -9.97
N ILE A 163 33.44 34.00 -9.30
CA ILE A 163 33.00 35.35 -9.65
C ILE A 163 33.99 35.85 -10.69
N ASP A 164 33.55 36.02 -11.93
CA ASP A 164 34.35 36.70 -12.95
C ASP A 164 34.41 38.20 -12.63
N SER A 165 35.57 38.64 -12.15
CA SER A 165 35.89 40.04 -11.86
C SER A 165 36.32 40.79 -13.12
N VAL A 166 35.46 40.90 -14.14
CA VAL A 166 35.73 41.77 -15.29
C VAL A 166 34.54 42.69 -15.54
N MET A 167 34.72 43.96 -15.16
CA MET A 167 33.79 45.05 -15.49
C MET A 167 33.87 45.34 -17.00
N PRO A 168 32.76 45.40 -17.74
CA PRO A 168 32.78 45.94 -19.09
C PRO A 168 32.98 47.47 -19.01
N SER A 169 34.01 47.95 -19.70
CA SER A 169 34.38 49.35 -19.78
C SER A 169 33.30 50.19 -20.46
N ALA A 170 33.00 51.34 -19.87
CA ALA A 170 32.23 52.40 -20.50
C ALA A 170 33.09 53.11 -21.56
N GLU A 171 32.62 53.14 -22.80
CA GLU A 171 32.69 54.25 -23.77
C GLU A 171 32.56 53.71 -25.20
N ARG A 172 31.37 53.85 -25.79
CA ARG A 172 31.13 54.76 -26.93
C ARG A 172 29.66 54.75 -27.33
N ASP A 173 29.08 55.93 -27.17
CA ASP A 173 27.89 56.43 -27.87
C ASP A 173 28.01 56.19 -29.38
N ASP A 174 26.89 55.86 -30.01
CA ASP A 174 26.46 56.58 -31.21
C ASP A 174 24.92 56.50 -31.35
N ARG A 175 24.35 57.68 -31.54
CA ARG A 175 22.91 57.96 -31.58
C ARG A 175 22.27 57.53 -32.90
N THR A 176 20.94 57.40 -32.84
CA THR A 176 19.93 57.93 -33.79
C THR A 176 19.17 56.95 -34.70
N GLY A 177 17.83 56.99 -34.55
CA GLY A 177 16.82 56.77 -35.61
C GLY A 177 16.25 55.34 -35.69
N LEU A 178 14.99 55.09 -36.05
CA LEU A 178 13.84 55.92 -36.39
C LEU A 178 12.64 54.95 -36.56
N LEU A 179 11.51 55.27 -35.90
CA LEU A 179 10.10 55.05 -36.29
C LEU A 179 9.47 53.66 -36.59
N ALA A 180 8.25 53.55 -36.02
CA ALA A 180 7.01 52.93 -36.54
C ALA A 180 6.96 51.39 -36.59
N GLY A 181 5.88 50.71 -36.20
CA GLY A 181 4.49 51.10 -35.96
C GLY A 181 3.61 49.89 -36.29
N LEU A 182 2.35 49.92 -35.82
CA LEU A 182 1.28 48.91 -36.00
C LEU A 182 1.39 47.74 -35.01
N GLY A 183 0.52 47.56 -34.01
CA GLY A 183 -0.87 47.99 -33.86
C GLY A 183 -1.80 46.81 -34.15
N ARG A 184 -2.45 46.26 -33.13
CA ARG A 184 -3.92 46.13 -33.00
C ARG A 184 -4.31 45.29 -31.78
N ARG A 185 -5.27 45.84 -31.03
CA ARG A 185 -6.05 45.25 -29.94
C ARG A 185 -7.23 44.47 -30.52
N LEU A 186 -7.72 43.46 -29.79
CA LEU A 186 -9.12 42.99 -29.64
C LEU A 186 -9.03 41.67 -28.85
N SER A 187 -9.40 41.52 -27.58
CA SER A 187 -10.64 41.79 -26.82
C SER A 187 -11.86 40.96 -27.27
N CYS A 188 -12.40 40.23 -26.28
CA CYS A 188 -13.70 39.53 -26.21
C CYS A 188 -13.77 38.17 -26.94
N ARG A 189 -14.47 37.14 -26.45
CA ARG A 189 -15.68 37.12 -25.63
C ARG A 189 -15.86 35.74 -24.95
N VAL A 190 -16.36 35.78 -23.72
CA VAL A 190 -16.96 34.68 -22.96
C VAL A 190 -18.11 34.05 -23.75
N ASN A 191 -18.20 32.73 -23.78
CA ASN A 191 -19.41 32.03 -24.21
C ASN A 191 -19.87 31.02 -23.14
N LYS A 192 -20.94 31.38 -22.43
CA LYS A 192 -21.83 30.45 -21.71
C LYS A 192 -22.76 29.82 -22.73
N LEU A 193 -22.98 28.50 -22.68
CA LEU A 193 -24.27 27.92 -23.05
C LEU A 193 -24.42 26.51 -22.46
N ILE A 194 -25.29 26.44 -21.45
CA ILE A 194 -26.05 25.24 -21.05
C ILE A 194 -27.17 25.07 -22.08
N PRO A 195 -27.59 23.83 -22.38
CA PRO A 195 -29.02 23.59 -22.46
C PRO A 195 -29.46 22.38 -21.64
N MET A 196 -30.53 22.62 -20.86
CA MET A 196 -31.49 21.64 -20.37
C MET A 196 -32.01 20.76 -21.51
N LEU A 197 -32.25 19.48 -21.23
CA LEU A 197 -33.31 18.74 -21.92
C LEU A 197 -33.96 17.70 -21.01
N LEU A 198 -35.16 18.08 -20.57
CA LEU A 198 -36.19 17.32 -19.91
C LEU A 198 -37.02 16.57 -20.96
N LYS A 199 -37.15 15.24 -20.85
CA LYS A 199 -38.23 14.37 -21.38
C LYS A 199 -38.17 13.10 -20.51
N ARG A 200 -39.23 12.54 -19.96
CA ARG A 200 -40.67 12.75 -20.03
C ARG A 200 -41.28 12.05 -18.80
#